data_AF-A0A943BAS3-F1
#
_entry.id   AF-A0A943BAS3-F1
#
_cell.length_a   1.000
_cell.length_b   1.000
_cell.length_c   1.000
_cell.angle_alpha   90.00
_cell.angle_beta   90.00
_cell.angle_gamma   90.00
#
_symmetry.space_group_name_H-M   'P 1'
#
loop_
_entity.id
_entity.type
_entity.pdbx_description
1 polymer ?
#
loop_
_entity_poly.entity_id
_entity_poly.type
_entity_poly.pdbx_seq_one_letter_code
_entity_poly.pdbx_strand_id
1 'polypeptide(L)'
;MEKELTLYQLGNLLKAVTENYEVSLMSKIKLSGGWMTITGNIDVDYIPTNEVLGKGSNIIGLKINNNGSCANDIKITGMKDLNFKVNLAATKFKEIHKGGLNLDKIKEKADKCTLKIDENMIFTINASLEEVKELL
;
A
#
# COMPACT_ATOMS: atom_id res chain seq x y z
N MET A 1 10.08 8.64 2.13
CA MET A 1 9.42 9.60 3.03
C MET A 1 8.67 8.79 4.05
N GLU A 2 8.86 9.09 5.34
CA GLU A 2 8.13 8.46 6.43
C GLU A 2 7.14 9.45 7.01
N LYS A 3 5.92 8.98 7.29
CA LYS A 3 4.85 9.78 7.90
C LYS A 3 4.02 8.87 8.79
N GLU A 4 3.40 9.46 9.80
CA GLU A 4 2.35 8.78 10.57
C GLU A 4 1.01 9.31 10.10
N LEU A 5 0.11 8.40 9.72
CA LEU A 5 -1.23 8.75 9.25
C LEU A 5 -2.28 8.18 10.20
N THR A 6 -3.30 8.98 10.51
CA THR A 6 -4.52 8.45 11.10
C THR A 6 -5.21 7.50 10.11
N LEU A 7 -6.09 6.63 10.60
CA LEU A 7 -6.89 5.76 9.71
C LEU A 7 -7.64 6.58 8.64
N TYR A 8 -8.19 7.73 9.00
CA TYR A 8 -8.89 8.61 8.06
C TYR A 8 -7.97 9.14 6.97
N GLN A 9 -6.79 9.65 7.34
CA GLN A 9 -5.80 10.14 6.38
C GLN A 9 -5.28 9.02 5.47
N LEU A 10 -5.01 7.84 6.02
CA LEU A 10 -4.61 6.66 5.26
C LEU A 10 -5.71 6.23 4.28
N GLY A 11 -6.97 6.21 4.71
CA GLY A 11 -8.11 5.88 3.86
C GLY A 11 -8.25 6.83 2.68
N ASN A 12 -8.16 8.14 2.93
CA ASN A 12 -8.20 9.16 1.87
C ASN A 12 -7.04 9.02 0.90
N LEU A 13 -5.81 8.80 1.40
CA LEU A 13 -4.64 8.60 0.55
C LEU A 13 -4.84 7.38 -0.36
N LEU A 14 -5.20 6.23 0.21
CA LEU A 14 -5.41 5.01 -0.55
C LEU A 14 -6.51 5.21 -1.60
N LYS A 15 -7.62 5.86 -1.22
CA LYS A 15 -8.72 6.14 -2.14
C LYS A 15 -8.27 7.03 -3.30
N ALA A 16 -7.64 8.16 -3.01
CA ALA A 16 -7.15 9.09 -4.02
C ALA A 16 -6.16 8.40 -4.97
N VAL A 17 -5.25 7.59 -4.45
CA VAL A 17 -4.28 6.87 -5.29
C VAL A 17 -4.98 5.83 -6.18
N THR A 18 -5.91 5.03 -5.64
CA THR A 18 -6.64 4.01 -6.43
C THR A 18 -7.60 4.62 -7.46
N GLU A 19 -8.09 5.84 -7.24
CA GLU A 19 -8.93 6.54 -8.21
C GLU A 19 -8.13 7.10 -9.39
N ASN A 20 -6.85 7.42 -9.18
CA ASN A 20 -5.99 8.04 -10.20
C ASN A 20 -5.04 7.04 -10.89
N TYR A 21 -4.70 5.93 -10.24
CA TYR A 21 -3.65 5.02 -10.68
C TYR A 21 -4.00 3.55 -10.42
N GLU A 22 -3.42 2.66 -11.25
CA GLU A 22 -3.45 1.22 -10.94
C GLU A 22 -2.55 0.93 -9.73
N VAL A 23 -3.14 0.28 -8.73
CA VAL A 23 -2.46 -0.09 -7.48
C VAL A 23 -2.55 -1.59 -7.27
N SER A 24 -1.39 -2.21 -7.05
CA SER A 24 -1.31 -3.60 -6.60
C SER A 24 -0.87 -3.68 -5.14
N LEU A 25 -1.42 -4.62 -4.39
CA LEU A 25 -1.08 -4.90 -3.02
C LEU A 25 -0.28 -6.20 -2.93
N MET A 26 0.72 -6.22 -2.05
CA MET A 26 1.26 -7.42 -1.44
C MET A 26 1.20 -7.25 0.07
N SER A 27 0.46 -8.12 0.74
CA SER A 27 0.37 -8.17 2.20
C SER A 27 0.91 -9.50 2.70
N LYS A 28 1.71 -9.47 3.76
CA LYS A 28 2.30 -10.65 4.40
C LYS A 28 1.81 -10.76 5.84
N ILE A 29 1.33 -11.94 6.19
CA ILE A 29 0.91 -12.28 7.56
C ILE A 29 1.81 -13.40 8.05
N LYS A 30 2.47 -13.19 9.20
CA LYS A 30 3.28 -14.22 9.85
C LYS A 30 2.36 -15.28 10.46
N LEU A 31 2.70 -16.55 10.23
CA LEU A 31 2.07 -17.72 10.83
C LEU A 31 3.07 -18.44 11.74
N SER A 32 2.59 -19.33 12.60
CA SER A 32 3.43 -20.08 13.55
C SER A 32 4.59 -20.84 12.89
N GLY A 33 4.36 -21.38 11.69
CA GLY A 33 5.37 -22.13 10.91
C GLY A 33 5.79 -21.49 9.60
N GLY A 34 5.38 -20.25 9.29
CA GLY A 34 5.64 -19.65 7.97
C GLY A 34 4.99 -18.29 7.76
N TRP A 35 4.58 -18.01 6.53
CA TRP A 35 3.85 -16.80 6.18
C TRP A 35 2.76 -17.08 5.17
N MET A 36 1.68 -16.31 5.25
CA MET A 36 0.67 -16.18 4.22
C MET A 36 0.92 -14.88 3.46
N THR A 37 0.78 -14.91 2.14
CA THR A 37 0.87 -13.72 1.31
C THR A 37 -0.44 -13.54 0.55
N ILE A 38 -0.95 -12.32 0.53
CA ILE A 38 -2.07 -11.93 -0.31
C ILE A 38 -1.56 -10.92 -1.34
N THR A 39 -1.85 -11.15 -2.61
CA THR A 39 -1.49 -10.27 -3.72
C THR A 39 -2.68 -10.03 -4.65
N GLY A 40 -2.71 -8.86 -5.26
CA GLY A 40 -3.63 -8.53 -6.34
C GLY A 40 -3.78 -7.04 -6.57
N ASN A 41 -4.54 -6.66 -7.59
CA ASN A 41 -4.92 -5.27 -7.79
C ASN A 41 -5.99 -4.87 -6.78
N ILE A 42 -5.98 -3.62 -6.33
CA ILE A 42 -6.91 -3.17 -5.29
C ILE A 42 -7.72 -1.95 -5.69
N ASP A 43 -8.95 -1.92 -5.18
CA ASP A 43 -9.82 -0.75 -5.13
C ASP A 43 -10.23 -0.47 -3.68
N VAL A 44 -10.42 0.79 -3.32
CA VAL A 44 -10.96 1.17 -2.01
C VAL A 44 -12.49 1.16 -2.07
N ASP A 45 -13.11 0.24 -1.35
CA ASP A 45 -14.57 0.10 -1.29
C ASP A 45 -15.21 1.09 -0.32
N TYR A 46 -14.56 1.30 0.83
CA TYR A 46 -15.03 2.31 1.77
C TYR A 46 -13.90 2.84 2.67
N ILE A 47 -14.07 4.09 3.10
CA ILE A 47 -13.21 4.78 4.05
C ILE A 47 -14.03 5.24 5.26
N PRO A 48 -13.43 5.32 6.45
CA PRO A 48 -14.11 5.86 7.62
C PRO A 48 -14.44 7.35 7.43
N THR A 49 -15.52 7.85 8.04
CA THR A 49 -15.79 9.30 8.11
C THR A 49 -15.07 9.92 9.30
N ASN A 50 -14.70 11.20 9.21
CA ASN A 50 -13.99 11.95 10.26
C ASN A 50 -14.92 12.38 11.43
N GLU A 51 -16.11 11.80 11.56
CA GLU A 51 -17.11 12.30 12.53
C GLU A 51 -16.82 11.82 13.96
N VAL A 52 -16.67 12.81 14.85
CA VAL A 52 -16.27 12.72 16.27
C VAL A 52 -17.37 12.13 17.19
N LEU A 53 -18.47 11.60 16.67
CA LEU A 53 -19.61 11.18 17.50
C LEU A 53 -19.84 9.66 17.49
N GLY A 54 -18.97 8.94 18.20
CA GLY A 54 -19.27 7.68 18.90
C GLY A 54 -19.61 6.42 18.08
N LYS A 55 -19.84 6.52 16.77
CA LYS A 55 -20.18 5.40 15.87
C LYS A 55 -19.48 5.49 14.51
N GLY A 56 -18.39 6.24 14.41
CA GLY A 56 -17.55 6.25 13.21
C GLY A 56 -17.00 4.86 12.96
N SER A 57 -17.19 4.35 11.74
CA SER A 57 -16.51 3.13 11.31
C SER A 57 -15.00 3.35 11.42
N ASN A 58 -14.27 2.42 12.02
CA ASN A 58 -12.82 2.50 12.21
C ASN A 58 -12.10 1.56 11.24
N ILE A 59 -12.63 1.40 10.04
CA ILE A 59 -12.14 0.42 9.08
C ILE A 59 -12.05 1.06 7.70
N ILE A 60 -11.02 0.69 6.94
CA ILE A 60 -10.89 0.89 5.50
C ILE A 60 -11.16 -0.46 4.83
N GLY A 61 -12.07 -0.50 3.86
CA GLY A 61 -12.35 -1.69 3.06
C GLY A 61 -11.61 -1.66 1.72
N LEU A 62 -10.86 -2.72 1.42
CA LEU A 62 -10.14 -2.93 0.18
C LEU A 62 -10.71 -4.14 -0.54
N LYS A 63 -11.03 -3.99 -1.81
CA LYS A 63 -11.36 -5.11 -2.71
C LYS A 63 -10.12 -5.54 -3.46
N ILE A 64 -9.80 -6.83 -3.43
CA ILE A 64 -8.71 -7.39 -4.23
C ILE A 64 -9.27 -8.08 -5.46
N ASN A 65 -8.80 -7.64 -6.62
CA ASN A 65 -9.13 -8.18 -7.92
C ASN A 65 -7.94 -8.98 -8.49
N ASN A 66 -8.18 -10.25 -8.81
CA ASN A 66 -7.20 -11.18 -9.38
C ASN A 66 -7.69 -11.75 -10.73
N ASN A 67 -7.89 -10.86 -11.72
CA ASN A 67 -8.11 -11.17 -13.15
C ASN A 67 -8.88 -12.48 -13.45
N GLY A 68 -10.02 -12.72 -12.78
CA GLY A 68 -10.94 -13.82 -13.11
C GLY A 68 -11.41 -14.73 -11.96
N SER A 69 -11.03 -14.49 -10.70
CA SER A 69 -11.55 -15.24 -9.55
C SER A 69 -11.95 -14.33 -8.40
N CYS A 70 -12.85 -14.84 -7.54
CA CYS A 70 -13.56 -14.16 -6.45
C CYS A 70 -12.80 -12.96 -5.86
N ALA A 71 -13.42 -11.78 -5.92
CA ALA A 71 -12.92 -10.61 -5.22
C ALA A 71 -12.89 -10.91 -3.72
N ASN A 72 -11.74 -10.67 -3.09
CA ASN A 72 -11.57 -10.82 -1.64
C ASN A 72 -11.61 -9.44 -0.99
N ASP A 73 -12.38 -9.32 0.08
CA ASP A 73 -12.40 -8.11 0.89
C ASP A 73 -11.33 -8.19 1.98
N ILE A 74 -10.39 -7.24 1.98
CA ILE A 74 -9.48 -6.99 3.09
C ILE A 74 -9.95 -5.74 3.84
N LYS A 75 -9.86 -5.79 5.17
CA LYS A 75 -10.19 -4.66 6.03
C LYS A 75 -8.98 -4.24 6.84
N ILE A 76 -8.63 -2.95 6.79
CA ILE A 76 -7.65 -2.33 7.70
C ILE A 76 -8.44 -1.69 8.82
N THR A 77 -8.25 -2.15 10.06
CA THR A 77 -8.97 -1.63 11.24
C THR A 77 -8.04 -0.75 12.05
N GLY A 78 -8.43 0.50 12.30
CA GLY A 78 -7.72 1.43 13.16
C GLY A 78 -8.11 1.26 14.63
N MET A 79 -7.16 1.46 15.52
CA MET A 79 -7.41 1.56 16.96
C MET A 79 -7.40 3.03 17.38
N LYS A 80 -8.14 3.34 18.46
CA LYS A 80 -8.20 4.69 19.00
C LYS A 80 -6.79 5.17 19.40
N ASP A 81 -6.47 6.41 19.07
CA ASP A 81 -5.22 7.10 19.41
C ASP A 81 -3.93 6.42 18.86
N LEU A 82 -4.06 5.53 17.87
CA LEU A 82 -2.92 4.93 17.16
C LEU A 82 -2.89 5.37 15.69
N ASN A 83 -1.69 5.61 15.19
CA ASN A 83 -1.42 5.95 13.80
C ASN A 83 -0.73 4.80 13.07
N PHE A 84 -0.88 4.79 11.75
CA PHE A 84 -0.15 3.88 10.86
C PHE A 84 1.16 4.52 10.43
N LYS A 85 2.26 3.77 10.55
CA LYS A 85 3.55 4.19 10.01
C LYS A 85 3.57 3.88 8.52
N VAL A 86 3.68 4.93 7.72
CA VAL A 86 3.73 4.80 6.27
C VAL A 86 5.08 5.23 5.72
N ASN A 87 5.57 4.47 4.75
CA ASN A 87 6.78 4.79 4.00
C ASN A 87 6.47 4.85 2.50
N LEU A 88 6.60 6.04 1.91
CA LEU A 88 6.48 6.25 0.46
C LEU A 88 7.88 6.37 -0.15
N ALA A 89 8.19 5.53 -1.13
CA ALA A 89 9.50 5.48 -1.78
C ALA A 89 9.41 5.08 -3.25
N ALA A 90 10.37 5.53 -4.08
CA ALA A 90 10.48 5.05 -5.46
C ALA A 90 10.75 3.54 -5.50
N THR A 91 10.20 2.85 -6.50
CA THR A 91 10.40 1.40 -6.65
C THR A 91 11.83 1.13 -7.09
N LYS A 92 12.58 0.39 -6.28
CA LYS A 92 13.96 0.00 -6.60
C LYS A 92 13.99 -1.37 -7.25
N PHE A 93 14.78 -1.52 -8.30
CA PHE A 93 15.06 -2.83 -8.90
C PHE A 93 16.56 -3.04 -8.99
N LYS A 94 16.93 -4.31 -8.86
CA LYS A 94 18.31 -4.77 -8.96
C LYS A 94 18.53 -5.26 -10.38
N GLU A 95 19.38 -4.58 -11.13
CA GLU A 95 19.69 -4.97 -12.50
C GLU A 95 20.80 -6.02 -12.49
N ILE A 96 20.41 -7.29 -12.62
CA ILE A 96 21.35 -8.41 -12.64
C ILE A 96 21.93 -8.52 -14.05
N HIS A 97 23.19 -8.13 -14.22
CA HIS A 97 23.92 -8.34 -15.46
C HIS A 97 24.48 -9.77 -15.51
N LYS A 98 24.21 -10.52 -16.58
CA LYS A 98 24.83 -11.83 -16.81
C LYS A 98 26.29 -11.62 -17.26
N GLY A 99 27.21 -11.51 -16.30
CA GLY A 99 28.65 -11.46 -16.53
C GLY A 99 29.41 -11.17 -15.24
N GLY A 100 30.36 -12.04 -14.88
CA GLY A 100 31.06 -12.05 -13.59
C GLY A 100 31.72 -10.72 -13.21
N LEU A 101 31.74 -10.44 -11.90
CA LEU A 101 32.31 -9.28 -11.20
C LEU A 101 31.58 -7.93 -11.32
N ASN A 102 30.31 -7.90 -11.75
CA ASN A 102 29.55 -6.65 -11.79
C ASN A 102 28.89 -6.32 -10.46
N LEU A 103 29.29 -5.18 -9.87
CA LEU A 103 28.62 -4.52 -8.75
C LEU A 103 27.13 -4.33 -9.09
N ASP A 104 26.27 -4.96 -8.29
CA ASP A 104 24.84 -4.84 -8.40
C ASP A 104 24.42 -3.36 -8.32
N LYS A 105 24.00 -2.78 -9.44
CA LYS A 105 23.45 -1.41 -9.45
C LYS A 105 21.97 -1.46 -9.09
N ILE A 106 21.63 -0.79 -7.99
CA ILE A 106 20.24 -0.52 -7.62
C ILE A 106 19.78 0.68 -8.46
N LYS A 107 18.77 0.48 -9.31
CA LYS A 107 18.14 1.54 -10.10
C LYS A 107 16.72 1.80 -9.58
N GLU A 108 16.24 3.03 -9.74
CA GLU A 108 14.88 3.42 -9.40
C GLU A 108 14.01 3.41 -10.67
N LYS A 109 12.75 2.97 -10.54
CA LYS A 109 11.75 3.15 -11.58
C LYS A 109 11.11 4.53 -11.41
N ALA A 110 11.26 5.37 -12.42
CA ALA A 110 10.71 6.72 -12.41
C ALA A 110 9.17 6.73 -12.44
N ASP A 111 8.56 5.69 -13.01
CA ASP A 111 7.12 5.53 -13.26
C ASP A 111 6.38 4.72 -12.19
N LYS A 112 7.09 4.24 -11.15
CA LYS A 112 6.49 3.42 -10.09
C LYS A 112 7.02 3.76 -8.71
N CYS A 113 6.14 3.98 -7.76
CA CYS A 113 6.48 4.08 -6.34
C CYS A 113 5.80 3.00 -5.50
N THR A 114 6.30 2.85 -4.28
CA THR A 114 5.75 1.96 -3.27
C THR A 114 5.31 2.76 -2.06
N LEU A 115 4.10 2.50 -1.59
CA LEU A 115 3.61 2.92 -0.27
C LEU A 115 3.60 1.68 0.63
N LYS A 116 4.29 1.75 1.77
CA LYS A 116 4.33 0.66 2.74
C LYS A 116 3.59 1.07 4.00
N ILE A 117 2.80 0.17 4.57
CA ILE A 117 2.27 0.29 5.92
C ILE A 117 3.03 -0.72 6.77
N ASP A 118 3.75 -0.21 7.76
CA ASP A 118 4.73 -0.97 8.54
C ASP A 118 5.68 -1.74 7.59
N GLU A 119 6.00 -3.00 7.92
CA GLU A 119 6.76 -3.92 7.06
C GLU A 119 5.88 -4.98 6.39
N ASN A 120 4.56 -4.94 6.64
CA ASN A 120 3.66 -6.06 6.36
C ASN A 120 2.80 -5.84 5.11
N MET A 121 2.53 -4.59 4.73
CA MET A 121 1.70 -4.27 3.56
C MET A 121 2.44 -3.33 2.62
N ILE A 122 2.55 -3.72 1.36
CA ILE A 122 3.24 -2.98 0.31
C ILE A 122 2.26 -2.75 -0.84
N PHE A 123 1.95 -1.49 -1.10
CA PHE A 123 1.21 -1.05 -2.27
C PHE A 123 2.21 -0.60 -3.33
N THR A 124 2.11 -1.15 -4.53
CA THR A 124 2.88 -0.69 -5.70
C THR A 124 1.95 0.11 -6.58
N ILE A 125 2.29 1.38 -6.78
CA ILE A 125 1.48 2.38 -7.47
C ILE A 125 2.15 2.65 -8.81
N ASN A 126 1.38 2.60 -9.89
CA ASN A 126 1.86 2.88 -11.23
C ASN A 126 1.93 4.40 -11.51
N ALA A 127 2.65 5.11 -10.65
CA ALA A 127 2.89 6.54 -10.71
C ALA A 127 4.27 6.87 -10.14
N SER A 128 4.81 8.05 -10.49
CA SER A 128 6.05 8.53 -9.91
C SER A 128 5.90 8.92 -8.44
N LEU A 129 7.02 8.96 -7.73
CA LEU A 129 7.04 9.36 -6.32
C LEU A 129 6.54 10.79 -6.11
N GLU A 130 6.85 11.71 -7.04
CA GLU A 130 6.46 13.12 -6.91
C GLU A 130 4.95 13.31 -7.10
N GLU A 131 4.34 12.64 -8.07
CA GLU A 131 2.89 12.66 -8.28
C GLU A 131 2.13 12.17 -7.03
N VAL A 132 2.56 11.07 -6.42
CA VAL A 132 1.88 10.52 -5.24
C VAL A 132 2.11 11.38 -3.99
N LYS A 133 3.23 12.11 -3.89
CA LYS A 133 3.48 13.06 -2.79
C LYS A 133 2.50 14.25 -2.81
N GLU A 134 2.00 14.64 -3.98
CA GLU A 134 1.02 15.74 -4.09
C GLU A 134 -0.35 15.36 -3.50
N LEU A 135 -0.61 14.06 -3.32
CA LEU A 135 -1.85 13.52 -2.75
C LEU A 135 -1.81 13.35 -1.21
N LEU A 136 -0.70 13.71 -0.55
CA LEU A 136 -0.34 13.33 0.82
C LEU A 136 -0.54 14.42 1.89
#